data_AF-A0A1E3P6M5-F1
#
_entry.id   AF-A0A1E3P6M5-F1
#
_cell.length_a   1.000
_cell.length_b   1.000
_cell.length_c   1.000
_cell.angle_alpha   90.00
_cell.angle_beta   90.00
_cell.angle_gamma   90.00
#
_symmetry.space_group_name_H-M   'P 1'
#
loop_
_entity.id
_entity.type
_entity.pdbx_description
1 polymer ?
#
loop_
_entity_poly.entity_id
_entity_poly.type
_entity_poly.pdbx_seq_one_letter_code
_entity_poly.pdbx_strand_id
1 'polypeptide(L)'
;MSELGAAELEIARKYDLTKKVIPFLDRHLIYPILESLRSEDLYDDKAITQLTFDLFKETNMISFVKEQWKTLNPNAQVPKELEEKEAKVDDIFNKLNNETKETLDILNLPEVQDHLKQDKQFNREYLEKNHGITESKINALYEFGQFQYNRGDYVMASDLL
;
A
#
# COMPACT_ATOMS: atom_id res chain seq x y z
N MET A 1 -28.59 -2.05 11.15
CA MET A 1 -29.11 -1.03 10.20
C MET A 1 -30.22 -1.70 9.41
N SER A 2 -31.27 -0.97 9.04
CA SER A 2 -32.37 -1.52 8.25
C SER A 2 -31.82 -2.06 6.93
N GLU A 3 -32.13 -3.30 6.56
CA GLU A 3 -31.87 -3.79 5.21
C GLU A 3 -32.61 -2.89 4.22
N LEU A 4 -31.90 -2.41 3.19
CA LEU A 4 -32.47 -1.55 2.16
C LEU A 4 -33.47 -2.36 1.31
N GLY A 5 -34.63 -1.79 1.06
CA GLY A 5 -35.59 -2.37 0.12
C GLY A 5 -35.09 -2.32 -1.33
N ALA A 6 -35.65 -3.16 -2.20
CA ALA A 6 -35.24 -3.23 -3.61
C ALA A 6 -35.29 -1.88 -4.36
N ALA A 7 -36.27 -1.02 -4.03
CA ALA A 7 -36.37 0.32 -4.61
C ALA A 7 -35.26 1.27 -4.14
N GLU A 8 -34.81 1.12 -2.88
CA GLU A 8 -33.76 1.93 -2.29
C GLU A 8 -32.39 1.55 -2.85
N LEU A 9 -32.15 0.24 -3.08
CA LEU A 9 -30.96 -0.27 -3.75
C LEU A 9 -30.84 0.24 -5.19
N GLU A 10 -31.94 0.28 -5.95
CA GLU A 10 -31.92 0.84 -7.32
C GLU A 10 -31.61 2.34 -7.33
N ILE A 11 -32.14 3.10 -6.36
CA ILE A 11 -31.81 4.52 -6.21
C ILE A 11 -30.33 4.68 -5.86
N ALA A 12 -29.82 3.90 -4.91
CA ALA A 12 -28.42 3.96 -4.49
C ALA A 12 -27.46 3.62 -5.66
N ARG A 13 -27.74 2.56 -6.43
CA ARG A 13 -26.98 2.23 -7.66
C ARG A 13 -26.99 3.33 -8.71
N LYS A 14 -28.12 4.04 -8.85
CA LYS A 14 -28.24 5.17 -9.79
C LYS A 14 -27.34 6.35 -9.41
N TYR A 15 -27.12 6.57 -8.12
CA TYR A 15 -26.28 7.65 -7.60
C TYR A 15 -24.85 7.20 -7.26
N ASP A 16 -24.49 5.94 -7.51
CA ASP A 16 -23.14 5.44 -7.32
C ASP A 16 -22.14 6.17 -8.23
N LEU A 17 -21.15 6.81 -7.62
CA LEU A 17 -20.09 7.55 -8.30
C LEU A 17 -18.78 6.76 -8.40
N THR A 18 -18.73 5.52 -7.91
CA THR A 18 -17.49 4.73 -7.82
C THR A 18 -16.76 4.65 -9.15
N LYS A 19 -17.48 4.39 -10.26
CA LYS A 19 -16.88 4.37 -11.62
C LYS A 19 -16.26 5.70 -12.05
N LYS A 20 -16.78 6.83 -11.57
CA LYS A 20 -16.26 8.17 -11.87
C LYS A 20 -15.08 8.53 -10.97
N VAL A 21 -15.04 8.01 -9.75
CA VAL A 21 -14.00 8.34 -8.76
C VAL A 21 -12.77 7.45 -8.91
N ILE A 22 -12.94 6.17 -9.26
CA ILE A 22 -11.85 5.18 -9.41
C ILE A 22 -10.64 5.71 -10.22
N PRO A 23 -10.80 6.36 -11.38
CA PRO A 23 -9.64 6.83 -12.16
C PRO A 23 -8.81 7.92 -11.49
N PHE A 24 -9.33 8.56 -10.45
CA PHE A 24 -8.69 9.69 -9.76
C PHE A 24 -8.16 9.32 -8.37
N LEU A 25 -8.28 8.07 -7.95
CA LEU A 25 -7.83 7.59 -6.65
C LEU A 25 -6.71 6.56 -6.79
N ASP A 26 -5.85 6.52 -5.78
CA ASP A 26 -4.92 5.40 -5.63
C ASP A 26 -5.67 4.10 -5.33
N ARG A 27 -5.13 2.98 -5.80
CA ARG A 27 -5.69 1.63 -5.62
C ARG A 27 -5.95 1.27 -4.15
N HIS A 28 -5.09 1.69 -3.23
CA HIS A 28 -5.26 1.44 -1.80
C HIS A 28 -6.42 2.26 -1.22
N LEU A 29 -6.71 3.43 -1.80
CA LEU A 29 -7.83 4.31 -1.41
C LEU A 29 -9.18 3.87 -2.02
N ILE A 30 -9.16 3.08 -3.10
CA ILE A 30 -10.37 2.50 -3.69
C ILE A 30 -10.91 1.38 -2.80
N TYR A 31 -10.07 0.66 -2.07
CA TYR A 31 -10.49 -0.49 -1.27
C TYR A 31 -11.58 -0.19 -0.22
N PRO A 32 -11.47 0.85 0.62
CA PRO A 32 -12.55 1.22 1.54
C PRO A 32 -13.89 1.49 0.84
N ILE A 33 -13.86 2.01 -0.39
CA ILE A 33 -15.08 2.26 -1.19
C ILE A 33 -15.69 0.93 -1.64
N LEU A 34 -14.86 -0.04 -2.06
CA LEU A 34 -15.36 -1.37 -2.42
C LEU A 34 -15.96 -2.09 -1.21
N GLU A 35 -15.33 -1.99 -0.04
CA GLU A 35 -15.88 -2.58 1.19
C GLU A 35 -17.18 -1.90 1.64
N SER A 36 -17.33 -0.58 1.44
CA SER A 36 -18.62 0.08 1.73
C SER A 36 -19.72 -0.41 0.80
N LEU A 37 -19.43 -0.55 -0.50
CA LEU A 37 -20.38 -1.11 -1.48
C LEU A 37 -20.78 -2.55 -1.15
N ARG A 38 -19.86 -3.34 -0.60
CA ARG A 38 -20.12 -4.70 -0.10
C ARG A 38 -21.04 -4.66 1.12
N SER A 39 -20.76 -3.78 2.08
CA SER A 39 -21.54 -3.68 3.33
C SER A 39 -22.99 -3.23 3.14
N GLU A 40 -23.28 -2.53 2.04
CA GLU A 40 -24.62 -2.06 1.69
C GLU A 40 -25.37 -3.04 0.76
N ASP A 41 -24.79 -4.21 0.45
CA ASP A 41 -25.32 -5.22 -0.48
C ASP A 41 -25.73 -4.63 -1.85
N LEU A 42 -25.05 -3.54 -2.26
CA LEU A 42 -25.36 -2.83 -3.50
C LEU A 42 -25.01 -3.65 -4.73
N TYR A 43 -23.93 -4.42 -4.66
CA TYR A 43 -23.45 -5.26 -5.74
C TYR A 43 -23.18 -6.68 -5.23
N ASP A 44 -23.14 -7.63 -6.17
CA ASP A 44 -22.81 -9.02 -5.87
C ASP A 44 -21.41 -9.12 -5.23
N ASP A 45 -21.33 -9.81 -4.09
CA ASP A 45 -20.10 -9.95 -3.33
C ASP A 45 -18.97 -10.59 -4.15
N LYS A 46 -19.32 -11.54 -5.02
CA LYS A 46 -18.35 -12.18 -5.92
C LYS A 46 -17.78 -11.18 -6.93
N ALA A 47 -18.60 -10.26 -7.45
CA ALA A 47 -18.15 -9.21 -8.36
C ALA A 47 -17.22 -8.20 -7.66
N ILE A 48 -17.54 -7.81 -6.41
CA ILE A 48 -16.68 -6.94 -5.60
C ILE A 48 -15.36 -7.65 -5.30
N THR A 49 -15.39 -8.91 -4.90
CA THR A 49 -14.20 -9.72 -4.61
C THR A 49 -13.30 -9.86 -5.85
N GLN A 50 -13.88 -10.07 -7.04
CA GLN A 50 -13.13 -10.10 -8.29
C GLN A 50 -12.47 -8.75 -8.59
N LEU A 51 -13.20 -7.65 -8.40
CA LEU A 51 -12.67 -6.30 -8.60
C LEU A 51 -11.53 -5.99 -7.61
N THR A 52 -11.69 -6.36 -6.34
CA THR A 52 -10.66 -6.24 -5.30
C THR A 52 -9.42 -7.05 -5.69
N PHE A 53 -9.58 -8.29 -6.15
CA PHE A 53 -8.46 -9.09 -6.63
C PHE A 53 -7.75 -8.42 -7.82
N ASP A 54 -8.48 -7.93 -8.82
CA ASP A 54 -7.90 -7.28 -10.00
C ASP A 54 -7.18 -5.97 -9.68
N LEU A 55 -7.63 -5.25 -8.65
CA LEU A 55 -7.02 -4.02 -8.17
C LEU A 55 -5.70 -4.27 -7.44
N PHE A 56 -5.65 -5.33 -6.62
CA PHE A 56 -4.50 -5.64 -5.77
C PHE A 56 -3.50 -6.63 -6.36
N LYS A 57 -3.84 -7.40 -7.41
CA LYS A 57 -2.91 -8.40 -7.99
C LYS A 57 -1.56 -7.82 -8.42
N GLU A 58 -1.54 -6.54 -8.81
CA GLU A 58 -0.33 -5.84 -9.21
C GLU A 58 0.49 -5.32 -8.02
N THR A 59 -0.06 -5.26 -6.81
CA THR A 59 0.66 -4.81 -5.60
C THR A 59 1.48 -5.92 -4.95
N ASN A 60 2.31 -5.54 -3.98
CA ASN A 60 3.12 -6.43 -3.16
C ASN A 60 2.34 -6.96 -1.94
N MET A 61 1.02 -6.74 -1.86
CA MET A 61 0.14 -7.31 -0.83
C MET A 61 -0.17 -8.78 -1.10
N ILE A 62 0.85 -9.62 -1.27
CA ILE A 62 0.72 -10.97 -1.82
C ILE A 62 -0.19 -11.86 -0.96
N SER A 63 -0.05 -11.80 0.37
CA SER A 63 -0.90 -12.55 1.29
C SER A 63 -2.39 -12.22 1.10
N PHE A 64 -2.70 -10.93 0.96
CA PHE A 64 -4.07 -10.46 0.72
C PHE A 64 -4.58 -10.92 -0.64
N VAL A 65 -3.78 -10.77 -1.70
CA VAL A 65 -4.14 -11.23 -3.06
C VAL A 65 -4.40 -12.74 -3.08
N LYS A 66 -3.58 -13.53 -2.39
CA LYS A 66 -3.77 -14.99 -2.25
C LYS A 66 -5.06 -15.33 -1.52
N GLU A 67 -5.42 -14.57 -0.49
CA GLU A 67 -6.69 -14.74 0.23
C GLU A 67 -7.89 -14.47 -0.68
N GLN A 68 -7.89 -13.33 -1.38
CA GLN A 68 -8.95 -13.00 -2.35
C GLN A 68 -9.07 -14.06 -3.45
N TRP A 69 -7.94 -14.56 -3.95
CA TRP A 69 -7.92 -15.61 -4.96
C TRP A 69 -8.55 -16.93 -4.46
N LYS A 70 -8.26 -17.32 -3.20
CA LYS A 70 -8.85 -18.52 -2.57
C LYS A 70 -10.36 -18.36 -2.37
N THR A 71 -10.82 -17.17 -2.02
CA THR A 71 -12.25 -16.85 -1.92
C THR A 71 -12.94 -17.02 -3.27
N LEU A 72 -12.31 -16.58 -4.37
CA LEU A 72 -12.84 -16.71 -5.73
C LEU A 72 -12.77 -18.15 -6.27
N ASN A 73 -11.74 -18.92 -5.87
CA ASN A 73 -11.45 -20.26 -6.38
C ASN A 73 -11.16 -21.25 -5.23
N PRO A 74 -12.17 -21.69 -4.45
CA PRO A 74 -11.96 -22.48 -3.23
C PRO A 74 -11.27 -23.84 -3.44
N ASN A 75 -11.41 -24.41 -4.63
CA ASN A 75 -10.93 -25.77 -4.97
C ASN A 75 -9.66 -25.79 -5.82
N ALA A 76 -9.10 -24.63 -6.16
CA ALA A 76 -7.92 -24.55 -7.00
C ALA A 76 -6.66 -24.25 -6.16
N GLN A 77 -5.49 -24.61 -6.67
CA GLN A 77 -4.21 -24.25 -6.05
C GLN A 77 -3.80 -22.83 -6.44
N VAL A 78 -3.21 -22.11 -5.48
CA VAL A 78 -2.68 -20.76 -5.72
C VAL A 78 -1.75 -20.77 -6.94
N PRO A 79 -1.89 -19.81 -7.87
CA PRO A 79 -1.02 -19.73 -9.03
C PRO A 79 0.45 -19.62 -8.63
N LYS A 80 1.31 -20.41 -9.30
CA LYS A 80 2.77 -20.35 -9.09
C LYS A 80 3.34 -18.94 -9.26
N GLU A 81 2.76 -18.14 -10.15
CA GLU A 81 3.14 -16.75 -10.35
C GLU A 81 3.05 -15.90 -9.07
N LEU A 82 2.07 -16.16 -8.19
CA LEU A 82 1.95 -15.47 -6.90
C LEU A 82 3.01 -15.95 -5.90
N GLU A 83 3.42 -17.21 -5.97
CA GLU A 83 4.50 -17.76 -5.14
C GLU A 83 5.86 -17.20 -5.57
N GLU A 84 6.12 -17.14 -6.88
CA GLU A 84 7.33 -16.51 -7.43
C GLU A 84 7.38 -15.02 -7.14
N LYS A 85 6.23 -14.33 -7.19
CA LYS A 85 6.15 -12.91 -6.82
C LYS A 85 6.44 -12.69 -5.34
N GLU A 86 5.94 -13.55 -4.46
CA GLU A 86 6.23 -13.51 -3.03
C GLU A 86 7.73 -13.57 -2.75
N ALA A 87 8.42 -14.57 -3.32
CA ALA A 87 9.86 -14.71 -3.14
C ALA A 87 10.63 -13.47 -3.62
N LYS A 88 10.25 -12.90 -4.76
CA LYS A 88 10.86 -11.65 -5.28
C LYS A 88 10.60 -10.46 -4.36
N VAL A 89 9.38 -10.33 -3.83
CA VAL A 89 9.02 -9.26 -2.89
C VAL A 89 9.83 -9.38 -1.61
N ASP A 90 10.02 -10.60 -1.09
CA ASP A 90 10.82 -10.84 0.11
C ASP A 90 12.31 -10.52 -0.13
N ASP A 91 12.86 -10.89 -1.27
CA ASP A 91 14.25 -10.56 -1.64
C ASP A 91 14.45 -9.04 -1.74
N ILE A 92 13.53 -8.32 -2.40
CA ILE A 92 13.57 -6.86 -2.51
C ILE A 92 13.43 -6.21 -1.13
N PHE A 93 12.52 -6.71 -0.30
CA PHE A 93 12.34 -6.23 1.07
C PHE A 93 13.62 -6.36 1.88
N ASN A 94 14.24 -7.54 1.87
CA ASN A 94 15.47 -7.81 2.61
C ASN A 94 16.61 -6.91 2.14
N LYS A 95 16.73 -6.72 0.82
CA LYS A 95 17.72 -5.82 0.22
C LYS A 95 17.52 -4.38 0.70
N LEU A 96 16.34 -3.80 0.47
CA LEU A 96 16.05 -2.41 0.82
C LEU A 96 16.17 -2.19 2.33
N ASN A 97 15.61 -3.08 3.15
CA ASN A 97 15.70 -2.99 4.60
C ASN A 97 17.15 -2.95 5.10
N ASN A 98 18.03 -3.80 4.54
CA ASN A 98 19.45 -3.81 4.91
C ASN A 98 20.18 -2.54 4.43
N GLU A 99 19.87 -2.05 3.23
CA GLU A 99 20.45 -0.82 2.66
C GLU A 99 20.01 0.44 3.44
N THR A 100 18.78 0.47 3.94
CA THR A 100 18.23 1.63 4.66
C THR A 100 18.48 1.61 6.16
N LYS A 101 18.77 0.44 6.76
CA LYS A 101 18.88 0.25 8.21
C LYS A 101 19.86 1.23 8.87
N GLU A 102 21.09 1.29 8.36
CA GLU A 102 22.12 2.19 8.89
C GLU A 102 21.64 3.66 8.85
N THR A 103 21.01 4.05 7.75
CA THR A 103 20.51 5.42 7.57
C THR A 103 19.40 5.74 8.57
N LEU A 104 18.47 4.81 8.79
CA LEU A 104 17.39 4.96 9.78
C LEU A 104 17.91 5.02 11.21
N ASP A 105 18.88 4.16 11.55
CA ASP A 105 19.49 4.15 12.88
C ASP A 105 20.11 5.52 13.19
N ILE A 106 20.79 6.14 12.21
CA ILE A 106 21.36 7.49 12.36
C ILE A 106 20.27 8.57 12.48
N LEU A 107 19.21 8.51 11.66
CA LEU A 107 18.14 9.52 11.69
C LEU A 107 17.30 9.47 12.98
N ASN A 108 17.29 8.33 13.66
CA ASN A 108 16.62 8.16 14.96
C ASN A 108 17.46 8.63 16.15
N LEU A 109 18.72 9.04 15.93
CA LEU A 109 19.56 9.56 17.00
C LEU A 109 19.04 10.93 17.47
N PRO A 110 18.86 11.16 18.78
CA PRO A 110 18.38 12.44 19.31
C PRO A 110 19.23 13.63 18.86
N GLU A 111 20.55 13.46 18.83
CA GLU A 111 21.47 14.51 18.38
C GLU A 111 21.25 14.89 16.92
N VAL A 112 20.88 13.95 16.06
CA VAL A 112 20.59 14.22 14.65
C VAL A 112 19.25 14.95 14.55
N GLN A 113 18.22 14.46 15.25
CA GLN A 113 16.88 15.07 15.22
C GLN A 113 16.89 16.52 15.72
N ASP A 114 17.65 16.82 16.78
CA ASP A 114 17.78 18.18 17.33
C ASP A 114 18.49 19.15 16.36
N HIS A 115 19.32 18.64 15.44
CA HIS A 115 20.02 19.45 14.44
C HIS A 115 19.22 19.65 13.15
N LEU A 116 18.19 18.84 12.91
CA LEU A 116 17.33 19.00 11.73
C LEU A 116 16.47 20.26 11.85
N LYS A 117 16.44 21.04 10.77
CA LYS A 117 15.70 22.30 10.66
C LYS A 117 14.62 22.22 9.59
N GLN A 118 13.80 23.26 9.49
CA GLN A 118 12.83 23.38 8.40
C GLN A 118 13.51 23.54 7.01
N ASP A 119 14.74 24.06 6.99
CA ASP A 119 15.53 24.20 5.76
C ASP A 119 16.06 22.85 5.27
N LYS A 120 15.49 22.37 4.16
CA LYS A 120 15.82 21.09 3.55
C LYS A 120 17.22 21.05 2.94
N GLN A 121 17.74 22.19 2.47
CA GLN A 121 19.07 22.21 1.85
C GLN A 121 20.16 22.14 2.92
N PHE A 122 19.99 22.87 4.02
CA PHE A 122 20.84 22.75 5.20
C PHE A 122 20.88 21.32 5.74
N ASN A 123 19.72 20.68 5.90
CA ASN A 123 19.65 19.31 6.42
C ASN A 123 20.42 18.32 5.54
N ARG A 124 20.29 18.40 4.20
CA ARG A 124 21.03 17.53 3.28
C ARG A 124 22.53 17.70 3.43
N GLU A 125 23.02 18.94 3.43
CA GLU A 125 24.45 19.21 3.60
C GLU A 125 24.98 18.77 4.98
N TYR A 126 24.19 18.95 6.04
CA TYR A 126 24.53 18.52 7.40
C TYR A 126 24.64 16.99 7.48
N LEU A 127 23.66 16.27 6.96
CA LEU A 127 23.60 14.80 6.96
C LEU A 127 24.73 14.19 6.11
N GLU A 128 25.03 14.80 4.97
CA GLU A 128 26.13 14.37 4.11
C GLU A 128 27.49 14.59 4.78
N LYS A 129 27.74 15.78 5.34
CA LYS A 129 29.05 16.14 5.93
C LYS A 129 29.33 15.43 7.25
N ASN A 130 28.35 15.28 8.12
CA ASN A 130 28.56 14.76 9.48
C ASN A 130 28.28 13.26 9.61
N HIS A 131 27.39 12.72 8.77
CA HIS A 131 26.93 11.33 8.88
C HIS A 131 27.10 10.51 7.59
N GLY A 132 27.63 11.10 6.51
CA GLY A 132 27.83 10.40 5.24
C GLY A 132 26.52 9.95 4.58
N ILE A 133 25.40 10.56 4.92
CA ILE A 133 24.10 10.27 4.30
C ILE A 133 24.02 11.07 3.00
N THR A 134 24.31 10.38 1.90
CA THR A 134 24.25 10.94 0.55
C THR A 134 22.83 10.95 0.00
N GLU A 135 22.61 11.67 -1.10
CA GLU A 135 21.33 11.65 -1.82
C GLU A 135 20.90 10.23 -2.23
N SER A 136 21.86 9.34 -2.54
CA SER A 136 21.57 7.94 -2.85
C SER A 136 20.96 7.19 -1.66
N LYS A 137 21.42 7.45 -0.43
CA LYS A 137 20.86 6.83 0.78
C LYS A 137 19.45 7.36 1.08
N ILE A 138 19.21 8.64 0.81
CA ILE A 138 17.87 9.25 0.92
C ILE A 138 16.91 8.66 -0.12
N ASN A 139 17.37 8.47 -1.37
CA ASN A 139 16.56 7.84 -2.40
C ASN A 139 16.24 6.38 -2.06
N ALA A 140 17.17 5.64 -1.45
CA ALA A 140 16.90 4.29 -0.95
C ALA A 140 15.80 4.28 0.13
N LEU A 141 15.78 5.26 1.04
CA LEU A 141 14.67 5.43 2.01
C LEU A 141 13.34 5.71 1.32
N TYR A 142 13.35 6.55 0.29
CA TYR A 142 12.15 6.86 -0.49
C TYR A 142 11.62 5.62 -1.22
N GLU A 143 12.49 4.86 -1.89
CA GLU A 143 12.14 3.60 -2.54
C GLU A 143 11.60 2.58 -1.53
N PHE A 144 12.20 2.50 -0.34
CA PHE A 144 11.72 1.63 0.72
C PHE A 144 10.35 2.07 1.26
N GLY A 145 10.11 3.37 1.45
CA GLY A 145 8.80 3.91 1.83
C GLY A 145 7.71 3.58 0.81
N GLN A 146 7.99 3.78 -0.49
CA GLN A 146 7.09 3.38 -1.57
C GLN A 146 6.82 1.87 -1.58
N PHE A 147 7.86 1.06 -1.36
CA PHE A 147 7.74 -0.38 -1.28
C PHE A 147 6.84 -0.82 -0.12
N GLN A 148 7.01 -0.20 1.06
CA GLN A 148 6.18 -0.46 2.24
C GLN A 148 4.72 -0.07 2.02
N TYR A 149 4.46 1.08 1.39
CA TYR A 149 3.11 1.48 0.98
C TYR A 149 2.47 0.44 0.07
N ASN A 150 3.19 -0.02 -0.95
CA ASN A 150 2.71 -1.03 -1.90
C ASN A 150 2.48 -2.41 -1.25
N ARG A 151 3.19 -2.72 -0.17
CA ARG A 151 2.97 -3.92 0.68
C ARG A 151 1.82 -3.74 1.68
N GLY A 152 1.25 -2.54 1.78
CA GLY A 152 0.14 -2.23 2.69
C GLY A 152 0.57 -1.83 4.11
N ASP A 153 1.86 -1.57 4.35
CA ASP A 153 2.37 -1.07 5.63
C ASP A 153 2.37 0.46 5.62
N TYR A 154 1.20 1.05 5.86
CA TYR A 154 1.01 2.50 5.79
C TYR A 154 1.70 3.26 6.92
N VAL A 155 1.92 2.62 8.07
CA VAL A 155 2.59 3.24 9.21
C VAL A 155 4.05 3.45 8.87
N MET A 156 4.76 2.37 8.49
CA MET A 156 6.16 2.48 8.10
C MET A 156 6.34 3.38 6.86
N ALA A 157 5.42 3.31 5.89
CA ALA A 157 5.47 4.19 4.73
C ALA A 157 5.35 5.67 5.11
N SER A 158 4.49 6.00 6.08
CA SER A 158 4.31 7.38 6.56
C SER A 158 5.54 7.91 7.31
N ASP A 159 6.27 7.04 8.00
CA ASP A 159 7.48 7.45 8.71
C ASP A 159 8.66 7.69 7.75
N LEU A 160 8.64 7.04 6.57
CA LEU A 160 9.71 7.08 5.57
C LEU A 160 9.55 8.19 4.50
N LEU A 161 8.34 8.69 4.26
CA LEU A 161 7.99 9.60 3.15
C LEU A 161 7.71 11.03 3.62
#